data_AF-A0A7S2V7Q0-F1
#
_entry.id   AF-A0A7S2V7Q0-F1
#
_cell.length_a   1.000
_cell.length_b   1.000
_cell.length_c   1.000
_cell.angle_alpha   90.00
_cell.angle_beta   90.00
_cell.angle_gamma   90.00
#
_symmetry.space_group_name_H-M   'P 1'
#
loop_
_entity.id
_entity.type
_entity.pdbx_description
1 polymer ?
#
loop_
_entity_poly.entity_id
_entity_poly.type
_entity_poly.pdbx_seq_one_letter_code
_entity_poly.pdbx_strand_id
1 'polypeptide(L)'
;YFEDEIPVKDEWEHQKVHAFTLAPHGGGIDPCPRAWESMILGSIPIVKSTKPKVDELYSNLPIVIVKSFKEITPEKLKVWVKKYSPFYEDKMTMLHWLGTSHWYSRIME
;
A
#
# COMPACT_ATOMS: atom_id res chain seq x y z
N TYR A 1 23.43 -0.38 13.77
CA TYR A 1 22.03 -0.75 14.02
C TYR A 1 21.37 0.46 14.65
N PHE A 2 20.20 0.87 14.15
CA PHE A 2 19.60 2.15 14.52
C PHE A 2 19.15 2.11 15.98
N GLU A 3 19.62 3.05 16.80
CA GLU A 3 19.38 3.06 18.25
C GLU A 3 17.94 3.50 18.62
N ASP A 4 17.17 3.98 17.64
CA ASP A 4 15.84 4.59 17.82
C ASP A 4 14.69 3.80 17.14
N GLU A 5 14.85 2.50 16.91
CA GLU A 5 13.75 1.70 16.34
C GLU A 5 12.59 1.54 17.33
N ILE A 6 11.37 1.86 16.88
CA ILE A 6 10.15 1.60 17.65
C ILE A 6 9.73 0.13 17.51
N PRO A 7 9.08 -0.45 18.54
CA PRO A 7 8.47 -1.76 18.41
C PRO A 7 7.45 -1.80 17.26
N VAL A 8 7.40 -2.91 16.51
CA VAL A 8 6.48 -3.12 15.38
C VAL A 8 5.02 -2.88 15.77
N LYS A 9 4.63 -3.27 16.98
CA LYS A 9 3.27 -3.02 17.47
C LYS A 9 2.95 -1.53 17.53
N ASP A 10 3.88 -0.71 18.00
CA ASP A 10 3.69 0.73 18.13
C ASP A 10 3.67 1.40 16.76
N GLU A 11 4.49 0.91 15.82
CA GLU A 11 4.39 1.30 14.40
C GLU A 11 3.00 1.01 13.83
N TRP A 12 2.44 -0.18 14.07
CA TRP A 12 1.12 -0.55 13.58
C TRP A 12 0.01 0.30 14.21
N GLU A 13 0.12 0.65 15.50
CA GLU A 13 -0.80 1.60 16.14
C GLU A 13 -0.73 2.97 15.45
N HIS A 14 0.47 3.46 15.11
CA HIS A 14 0.61 4.69 14.34
C HIS A 14 0.02 4.58 12.94
N GLN A 15 0.27 3.50 12.20
CA GLN A 15 -0.27 3.34 10.84
C GLN A 15 -1.81 3.31 10.84
N LYS A 16 -2.44 2.62 11.79
CA LYS A 16 -3.90 2.50 11.89
C LYS A 16 -4.64 3.84 12.06
N VAL A 17 -3.97 4.87 12.58
CA VAL A 17 -4.57 6.20 12.79
C VAL A 17 -4.25 7.20 11.69
N HIS A 18 -3.50 6.80 10.65
CA HIS A 18 -3.18 7.64 9.50
C HIS A 18 -3.85 7.10 8.24
N ALA A 19 -4.29 8.01 7.37
CA ALA A 19 -4.94 7.63 6.12
C ALA A 19 -3.96 7.06 5.08
N PHE A 20 -2.67 7.36 5.19
CA PHE A 20 -1.66 6.97 4.20
C PHE A 20 -0.37 6.48 4.86
N THR A 21 0.26 5.49 4.23
CA THR A 21 1.60 5.01 4.56
C THR A 21 2.48 5.09 3.31
N LEU A 22 3.68 5.67 3.44
CA LEU A 22 4.67 5.60 2.37
C LEU A 22 5.28 4.20 2.32
N ALA A 23 5.21 3.56 1.15
CA ALA A 23 5.81 2.26 0.87
C ALA A 23 6.87 2.42 -0.22
N PRO A 24 8.00 3.11 0.05
CA PRO A 24 9.07 3.26 -0.90
C PRO A 24 9.69 1.90 -1.24
N HIS A 25 10.19 1.77 -2.47
CA HIS A 25 10.90 0.59 -2.89
C HIS A 25 12.24 0.45 -2.14
N GLY A 26 12.60 -0.76 -1.74
CA GLY A 26 13.90 -1.07 -1.13
C GLY A 26 15.00 -1.30 -2.18
N GLY A 27 16.06 -2.02 -1.82
CA GLY A 27 17.15 -2.37 -2.75
C GLY A 27 16.80 -3.45 -3.78
N GLY A 28 15.69 -4.16 -3.61
CA GLY A 28 15.23 -5.22 -4.52
C GLY A 28 14.47 -4.68 -5.74
N ILE A 29 13.90 -5.58 -6.56
CA ILE A 29 12.97 -5.23 -7.65
C ILE A 29 11.53 -5.64 -7.35
N ASP A 30 11.31 -6.40 -6.27
CA ASP A 30 10.02 -6.91 -5.86
C ASP A 30 9.15 -5.83 -5.24
N PRO A 31 7.82 -5.93 -5.37
CA PRO A 31 6.91 -5.01 -4.70
C PRO A 31 7.20 -4.85 -3.20
N CYS A 32 6.98 -3.64 -2.68
CA CYS A 32 7.30 -3.32 -1.30
C CYS A 32 6.32 -4.02 -0.34
N PRO A 33 6.78 -4.91 0.57
CA PRO A 33 5.90 -5.61 1.51
C PRO A 33 5.06 -4.67 2.39
N ARG A 34 5.59 -3.47 2.66
CA ARG A 34 4.91 -2.41 3.40
C ARG A 34 3.60 -1.98 2.75
N ALA A 35 3.44 -2.13 1.43
CA ALA A 35 2.18 -1.84 0.76
C ALA A 35 1.05 -2.79 1.21
N TRP A 36 1.33 -4.09 1.30
CA TRP A 36 0.38 -5.08 1.80
C TRP A 36 0.09 -4.91 3.29
N GLU A 37 1.12 -4.67 4.10
CA GLU A 37 0.95 -4.40 5.54
C GLU A 37 0.03 -3.20 5.78
N SER A 38 0.31 -2.08 5.10
CA SER A 38 -0.51 -0.86 5.23
C SER A 38 -1.95 -1.12 4.85
N MET A 39 -2.18 -1.95 3.81
CA MET A 39 -3.52 -2.30 3.39
C MET A 39 -4.30 -3.05 4.47
N ILE A 40 -3.66 -4.00 5.15
CA ILE A 40 -4.25 -4.74 6.28
C ILE A 40 -4.59 -3.80 7.45
N LEU A 41 -3.72 -2.81 7.69
CA LEU A 41 -3.88 -1.83 8.76
C LEU A 41 -4.87 -0.70 8.42
N GLY A 42 -5.46 -0.70 7.22
CA GLY A 42 -6.43 0.31 6.78
C GLY A 42 -5.80 1.64 6.33
N SER A 43 -4.50 1.67 6.12
CA SER A 43 -3.77 2.84 5.63
C SER A 43 -3.47 2.69 4.14
N ILE A 44 -3.82 3.71 3.35
CA ILE A 44 -3.66 3.68 1.89
C ILE A 44 -2.17 3.77 1.54
N PRO A 45 -1.57 2.73 0.92
CA PRO A 45 -0.16 2.77 0.59
C PRO A 45 0.10 3.69 -0.60
N ILE A 46 1.17 4.48 -0.50
CA ILE A 46 1.71 5.29 -1.59
C ILE A 46 3.07 4.71 -1.98
N VAL A 47 3.15 4.16 -3.18
CA VAL A 47 4.37 3.58 -3.77
C VAL A 47 4.90 4.48 -4.88
N LYS A 48 6.23 4.47 -5.06
CA LYS A 48 6.86 5.11 -6.22
C LYS A 48 6.98 4.10 -7.35
N SER A 49 6.49 4.45 -8.53
CA SER A 49 6.67 3.70 -9.77
C SER A 49 8.15 3.44 -10.02
N THR A 50 8.50 2.17 -10.27
CA THR A 50 9.87 1.74 -10.55
C THR A 50 9.98 1.14 -11.93
N LYS A 51 9.17 0.12 -12.23
CA LYS A 51 9.13 -0.57 -13.52
C LYS A 51 7.67 -0.92 -13.85
N PRO A 52 7.24 -0.83 -15.11
CA PRO A 52 5.87 -1.15 -15.50
C PRO A 52 5.37 -2.52 -15.03
N LYS A 53 6.22 -3.56 -15.10
CA LYS A 53 5.89 -4.92 -14.63
C LYS A 53 5.67 -5.02 -13.12
N VAL A 54 6.34 -4.18 -12.34
CA VAL A 54 6.17 -4.13 -10.88
C VAL A 54 4.91 -3.34 -10.55
N ASP A 55 4.69 -2.23 -11.25
CA ASP A 55 3.50 -1.40 -11.08
C ASP A 55 2.21 -2.18 -11.38
N GLU A 56 2.26 -3.06 -12.38
CA GLU A 56 1.16 -3.97 -12.73
C GLU A 56 0.76 -4.86 -11.56
N LEU A 57 1.70 -5.27 -10.69
CA LEU A 57 1.37 -6.08 -9.51
C LEU A 57 0.43 -5.35 -8.55
N TYR A 58 0.47 -4.02 -8.52
CA TYR A 58 -0.45 -3.19 -7.76
C TYR A 58 -1.76 -2.87 -8.50
N SER A 59 -1.91 -3.29 -9.75
CA SER A 59 -3.12 -3.06 -10.54
C SER A 59 -4.34 -3.64 -9.81
N ASN A 60 -5.46 -2.90 -9.88
CA ASN A 60 -6.74 -3.23 -9.21
C ASN A 60 -6.71 -3.26 -7.67
N LEU A 61 -5.57 -3.01 -7.03
CA LEU A 61 -5.50 -2.81 -5.59
C LEU A 61 -5.73 -1.34 -5.23
N PRO A 62 -6.25 -1.02 -4.03
CA PRO A 62 -6.47 0.35 -3.56
C PRO A 62 -5.17 1.06 -3.17
N ILE A 63 -4.21 1.12 -4.09
CA ILE A 63 -2.85 1.64 -3.91
C ILE A 63 -2.67 2.91 -4.76
N VAL A 64 -1.93 3.87 -4.23
CA VAL A 64 -1.51 5.07 -4.97
C VAL A 64 -0.11 4.83 -5.55
N ILE A 65 0.01 4.89 -6.88
CA ILE A 65 1.30 4.82 -7.57
C ILE A 65 1.67 6.22 -8.08
N VAL A 66 2.82 6.75 -7.66
CA VAL A 66 3.36 8.06 -8.11
C VAL A 66 4.68 7.89 -8.84
N LYS A 67 5.01 8.77 -9.79
CA LYS A 67 6.34 8.77 -10.42
C LYS A 67 7.38 9.42 -9.51
N SER A 68 6.96 10.36 -8.69
CA SER A 68 7.79 11.05 -7.71
C SER A 68 7.00 11.40 -6.46
N PHE A 69 7.61 11.29 -5.28
CA PHE A 69 6.98 11.73 -4.04
C PHE A 69 6.74 13.25 -3.98
N LYS A 70 7.37 14.04 -4.85
CA LYS A 70 7.04 15.46 -5.04
C LYS A 70 5.62 15.69 -5.55
N GLU A 71 4.98 14.66 -6.07
CA GLU A 71 3.59 14.72 -6.51
C GLU A 71 2.60 14.69 -5.34
N ILE A 72 3.04 14.38 -4.12
CA ILE A 72 2.16 14.33 -2.97
C ILE A 72 1.86 15.75 -2.52
N THR A 73 0.60 16.16 -2.68
CA THR A 73 0.08 17.46 -2.23
C THR A 73 -1.20 17.26 -1.44
N PRO A 74 -1.58 18.20 -0.55
CA PRO A 74 -2.83 18.11 0.21
C PRO A 74 -4.08 17.89 -0.66
N GLU A 75 -4.12 18.48 -1.85
CA GLU A 75 -5.22 18.35 -2.80
C GLU A 75 -5.32 16.93 -3.35
N LYS A 76 -4.19 16.35 -3.75
CA LYS A 76 -4.12 14.97 -4.23
C LYS A 76 -4.43 13.97 -3.13
N LEU A 77 -3.97 14.21 -1.91
CA LEU A 77 -4.31 13.37 -0.75
C LEU A 77 -5.83 13.33 -0.53
N LYS A 78 -6.52 14.48 -0.56
CA LYS A 78 -7.99 14.53 -0.44
C LYS A 78 -8.69 13.73 -1.53
N VAL A 79 -8.21 13.83 -2.77
CA VAL A 79 -8.74 13.06 -3.91
C VAL A 79 -8.53 11.55 -3.69
N TRP A 80 -7.34 11.15 -3.26
CA TRP A 80 -7.02 9.73 -3.03
C TRP A 80 -7.78 9.14 -1.85
N VAL A 81 -7.96 9.88 -0.74
CA VAL A 81 -8.84 9.42 0.36
C VAL A 81 -10.23 9.12 -0.18
N LYS A 82 -10.85 10.09 -0.88
CA LYS A 82 -12.19 9.90 -1.43
C LYS A 82 -12.29 8.72 -2.39
N LYS A 83 -11.24 8.49 -3.19
CA LYS A 83 -11.19 7.39 -4.15
C LYS A 83 -11.01 6.03 -3.47
N TYR A 84 -10.13 5.94 -2.46
CA TYR A 84 -9.66 4.66 -1.96
C TYR A 84 -10.28 4.23 -0.63
N SER A 85 -10.70 5.15 0.23
CA SER A 85 -11.29 4.83 1.54
C SER A 85 -12.44 3.80 1.48
N PRO A 86 -13.36 3.81 0.48
CA PRO A 86 -14.43 2.82 0.42
C PRO A 86 -13.94 1.36 0.34
N PHE A 87 -12.76 1.12 -0.24
CA PHE A 87 -12.20 -0.23 -0.34
C PHE A 87 -11.68 -0.79 0.99
N TYR A 88 -11.49 0.08 2.00
CA TYR A 88 -11.01 -0.29 3.33
C TYR A 88 -12.15 -0.50 4.34
N GLU A 89 -13.40 -0.24 3.95
CA GLU A 89 -14.57 -0.48 4.80
C GLU A 89 -14.89 -1.98 4.89
N ASP A 90 -14.67 -2.73 3.81
CA ASP A 90 -14.88 -4.18 3.77
C ASP A 90 -13.57 -4.95 3.97
N LYS A 91 -13.35 -5.39 5.20
CA LYS A 91 -12.21 -6.23 5.58
C LYS A 91 -12.20 -7.57 4.85
N MET A 92 -13.35 -8.13 4.49
CA MET A 92 -13.41 -9.44 3.83
C MET A 92 -12.91 -9.35 2.40
N THR A 93 -13.35 -8.33 1.65
CA THR A 93 -12.81 -8.04 0.31
C THR A 93 -11.31 -7.76 0.37
N MET A 94 -10.84 -6.99 1.37
CA MET A 94 -9.41 -6.74 1.56
C MET A 94 -8.63 -8.04 1.77
N LEU A 95 -9.09 -8.92 2.68
CA LEU A 95 -8.46 -10.21 2.93
C LEU A 95 -8.47 -11.12 1.69
N HIS A 96 -9.51 -11.04 0.86
CA HIS A 96 -9.56 -11.78 -0.39
C HIS A 96 -8.43 -11.36 -1.36
N TRP A 97 -8.23 -10.06 -1.59
CA TRP A 97 -7.15 -9.56 -2.46
C TRP A 97 -5.75 -9.94 -1.96
N LEU A 98 -5.58 -9.98 -0.65
CA LEU A 98 -4.31 -10.35 -0.02
C LEU A 98 -4.15 -11.88 0.12
N GLY A 99 -5.21 -12.64 -0.15
CA GLY A 99 -5.25 -14.08 -0.06
C GLY A 99 -4.65 -14.79 -1.27
N THR A 100 -4.18 -16.03 -1.06
CA THR A 100 -3.55 -16.85 -2.11
C THR A 100 -4.49 -17.13 -3.28
N SER A 101 -5.80 -17.23 -3.05
CA SER A 101 -6.80 -17.46 -4.10
C SER A 101 -6.80 -16.36 -5.16
N HIS A 102 -6.67 -15.08 -4.76
CA HIS A 102 -6.63 -13.96 -5.69
C HIS A 102 -5.38 -14.00 -6.59
N TRP A 103 -4.22 -14.31 -6.00
CA TRP A 103 -2.97 -14.39 -6.76
C TRP A 103 -2.92 -15.64 -7.64
N TYR A 104 -3.50 -16.75 -7.20
CA TYR A 104 -3.62 -17.96 -8.00
C TYR A 104 -4.46 -17.74 -9.26
N SER A 105 -5.63 -17.10 -9.15
CA SER A 105 -6.45 -16.81 -10.32
C SER A 105 -5.71 -15.92 -11.32
N ARG A 106 -4.98 -14.92 -10.83
CA ARG A 106 -4.23 -13.98 -11.65
C ARG A 106 -3.04 -14.61 -12.40
N ILE A 107 -2.44 -15.68 -11.88
CA ILE A 107 -1.36 -16.42 -12.55
C ILE A 107 -1.92 -17.32 -13.67
N MET A 108 -3.16 -17.78 -13.51
CA MET A 108 -3.80 -18.74 -14.41
C MET A 108 -4.57 -18.07 -15.57
N GLU A 109 -4.72 -16.74 -15.55
CA GLU A 109 -5.22 -15.91 -16.66
C GLU A 109 -4.14 -15.63 -17.71
#